data_AF-A0A0Q7YIQ0-F1
#
_entry.id   AF-A0A0Q7YIQ0-F1
#
_cell.length_a   1.000
_cell.length_b   1.000
_cell.length_c   1.000
_cell.angle_alpha   90.00
_cell.angle_beta   90.00
_cell.angle_gamma   90.00
#
_symmetry.space_group_name_H-M   'P 1'
#
loop_
_entity.id
_entity.type
_entity.pdbx_description
1 polymer ?
#
loop_
_entity_poly.entity_id
_entity_poly.type
_entity_poly.pdbx_seq_one_letter_code
_entity_poly.pdbx_strand_id
1 'polypeptide(L)'
;MVKMSIGAAFSETFGFLKTNWMQMLLWLGGAVVIACLLGWLLLRNAMMTMMMAQGDPSAAFGAFGSIILFGFIAGTIVYAASLLIWRTGLVGGEPASDIGWGLGAGAALMLANFVVQIALMIVFYIVLFIVGLLALGIFGASGMSLESFATGGASAGLILFGVIFYVALIVFFLWFFGRLTVAGPVMAVNRSSNPFSAFAESWRLTSASQWTIVGFNFLMILLFLVFFFIVSMVFGGVASAMMTPDAGMGAMIGALIMALVIYVPVVLVSVSMPAGIYRCIGVQGSPDVFA
;
A
#
# COMPACT_ATOMS: atom_id res chain seq x y z
N MET A 1 5.63 -20.23 18.53
CA MET A 1 5.17 -18.99 17.87
C MET A 1 3.71 -18.79 18.23
N VAL A 2 3.34 -17.59 18.69
CA VAL A 2 1.97 -17.29 19.11
C VAL A 2 1.09 -17.15 17.87
N LYS A 3 -0.07 -17.83 17.87
CA LYS A 3 -1.08 -17.64 16.83
C LYS A 3 -1.94 -16.44 17.21
N MET A 4 -2.04 -15.50 16.29
CA MET A 4 -2.88 -14.31 16.42
C MET A 4 -4.34 -14.67 16.09
N SER A 5 -5.29 -14.05 16.77
CA SER A 5 -6.71 -14.02 16.38
C SER A 5 -7.00 -12.74 15.58
N ILE A 6 -8.02 -12.76 14.71
CA ILE A 6 -8.42 -11.56 13.95
C ILE A 6 -8.90 -10.46 14.91
N GLY A 7 -9.63 -10.83 15.97
CA GLY A 7 -10.12 -9.91 17.00
C GLY A 7 -8.98 -9.18 17.73
N ALA A 8 -7.94 -9.92 18.15
CA ALA A 8 -6.74 -9.33 18.74
C ALA A 8 -6.06 -8.33 17.78
N ALA A 9 -5.93 -8.67 16.50
CA ALA A 9 -5.32 -7.79 15.51
C ALA A 9 -6.08 -6.46 15.34
N PHE A 10 -7.42 -6.52 15.31
CA PHE A 10 -8.27 -5.33 15.30
C PHE A 10 -8.11 -4.49 16.56
N SER A 11 -8.17 -5.13 17.73
CA SER A 11 -8.06 -4.46 19.02
C SER A 11 -6.71 -3.76 19.18
N GLU A 12 -5.61 -4.44 18.84
CA GLU A 12 -4.26 -3.87 18.89
C GLU A 12 -4.05 -2.78 17.83
N THR A 13 -4.61 -2.92 16.63
CA THR A 13 -4.53 -1.88 15.58
C THR A 13 -5.20 -0.59 16.04
N PHE A 14 -6.45 -0.66 16.50
CA PHE A 14 -7.17 0.53 16.94
C PHE A 14 -6.72 1.03 18.31
N GLY A 15 -6.21 0.14 19.17
CA GLY A 15 -5.55 0.49 20.42
C GLY A 15 -4.28 1.30 20.15
N PHE A 16 -3.41 0.83 19.25
CA PHE A 16 -2.22 1.55 18.82
C PHE A 16 -2.58 2.92 18.23
N LEU A 17 -3.56 2.97 17.32
CA LEU A 17 -4.04 4.21 16.73
C LEU A 17 -4.51 5.19 17.80
N LYS A 18 -5.38 4.75 18.71
CA LYS A 18 -5.96 5.58 19.77
C LYS A 18 -4.88 6.12 20.70
N THR A 19 -3.90 5.31 21.09
CA THR A 19 -2.82 5.74 21.99
C THR A 19 -1.89 6.75 21.32
N ASN A 20 -1.63 6.62 20.02
CA ASN A 20 -0.63 7.42 19.31
C ASN A 20 -1.23 8.49 18.40
N TRP A 21 -2.56 8.69 18.42
CA TRP A 21 -3.30 9.47 17.41
C TRP A 21 -2.71 10.85 17.15
N MET A 22 -2.34 11.58 18.21
CA MET A 22 -1.80 12.94 18.10
C MET A 22 -0.43 12.93 17.42
N GLN A 23 0.46 12.02 17.83
CA GLN A 23 1.78 11.89 17.21
C GLN A 23 1.63 11.47 15.74
N MET A 24 0.75 10.52 15.46
CA MET A 24 0.48 10.06 14.11
C MET A 24 -0.05 11.19 13.21
N LEU A 25 -0.98 12.01 13.70
CA LEU A 25 -1.47 13.19 12.95
C LEU A 25 -0.35 14.19 12.67
N LEU A 26 0.51 14.48 13.64
CA LEU A 26 1.60 15.44 13.45
C LEU A 26 2.62 14.93 12.42
N TRP A 27 3.09 13.69 12.56
CA TRP A 27 4.15 13.15 11.72
C TRP A 27 3.64 12.62 10.37
N LEU A 28 2.61 11.78 10.37
CA LEU A 28 2.05 11.23 9.14
C LEU A 28 1.18 12.26 8.41
N GLY A 29 0.38 13.06 9.14
CA GLY A 29 -0.37 14.14 8.51
C GLY A 29 0.56 15.19 7.90
N GLY A 30 1.61 15.60 8.62
CA GLY A 30 2.66 16.46 8.08
C GLY A 30 3.37 15.86 6.85
N ALA A 31 3.73 14.57 6.91
CA ALA A 31 4.30 13.85 5.77
C ALA A 31 3.38 13.83 4.55
N VAL A 32 2.07 13.61 4.73
CA VAL A 32 1.09 13.63 3.65
C VAL A 32 0.96 15.03 3.05
N VAL A 33 0.92 16.09 3.88
CA VAL A 33 0.89 17.48 3.38
C VAL A 33 2.11 17.76 2.50
N ILE A 34 3.31 17.39 2.97
CA ILE A 34 4.55 17.56 2.20
C ILE A 34 4.50 16.76 0.90
N ALA A 35 4.05 15.50 0.95
CA ALA A 35 3.91 14.65 -0.23
C ALA A 35 2.91 15.24 -1.24
N CYS A 36 1.78 15.81 -0.79
CA CYS A 36 0.83 16.47 -1.69
C CYS A 36 1.43 17.73 -2.33
N LEU A 37 2.16 18.55 -1.57
CA LEU A 37 2.85 19.74 -2.11
C LEU A 37 3.93 19.36 -3.13
N LEU A 38 4.74 18.33 -2.83
CA LEU A 38 5.72 17.80 -3.77
C LEU A 38 5.07 17.21 -5.01
N GLY A 39 3.94 16.52 -4.86
CA GLY A 39 3.18 15.97 -5.97
C GLY A 39 2.70 17.08 -6.90
N TRP A 40 2.20 18.17 -6.34
CA TRP A 40 1.82 19.34 -7.14
C TRP A 40 3.03 19.96 -7.86
N LEU A 41 4.18 20.10 -7.22
CA LEU A 41 5.39 20.69 -7.81
C LEU A 41 6.00 19.79 -8.91
N LEU A 42 6.10 18.49 -8.67
CA LEU A 42 6.84 17.55 -9.51
C LEU A 42 5.98 16.88 -10.58
N LEU A 43 4.66 16.73 -10.34
CA LEU A 43 3.76 16.00 -11.24
C LEU A 43 2.82 16.90 -12.04
N ARG A 44 2.88 18.23 -11.85
CA ARG A 44 1.91 19.21 -12.39
C ARG A 44 1.44 18.92 -13.80
N ASN A 45 2.39 18.65 -14.70
CA ASN A 45 2.11 18.34 -16.10
C ASN A 45 2.46 16.91 -16.48
N ALA A 46 3.05 16.10 -15.60
CA ALA A 46 3.60 14.79 -15.96
C ALA A 46 2.54 13.85 -16.59
N MET A 47 1.34 13.81 -16.00
CA MET A 47 0.24 13.00 -16.54
C MET A 47 -0.26 13.52 -17.90
N MET A 48 -0.47 14.83 -18.04
CA MET A 48 -0.84 15.46 -19.32
C MET A 48 0.22 15.24 -20.40
N THR A 49 1.50 15.38 -20.04
CA THR A 49 2.63 15.13 -20.94
C THR A 49 2.65 13.68 -21.40
N MET A 50 2.44 12.68 -20.53
CA MET A 50 2.33 11.29 -20.95
C MET A 50 1.14 11.03 -21.87
N MET A 51 -0.02 11.64 -21.59
CA MET A 51 -1.21 11.49 -22.43
C MET A 51 -1.04 12.12 -23.82
N MET A 52 -0.29 13.21 -23.91
CA MET A 52 -0.02 13.92 -25.17
C MET A 52 1.26 13.46 -25.88
N ALA A 53 2.07 12.59 -25.29
CA ALA A 53 3.33 12.09 -25.86
C ALA A 53 3.14 11.07 -27.01
N GLN A 54 2.01 11.10 -27.72
CA GLN A 54 1.78 10.22 -28.87
C GLN A 54 2.85 10.48 -29.94
N GLY A 55 3.71 9.49 -30.19
CA GLY A 55 4.80 9.58 -31.16
C GLY A 55 6.11 10.18 -30.63
N ASP A 56 6.18 10.59 -29.36
CA ASP A 56 7.41 11.05 -28.71
C ASP A 56 7.73 10.23 -27.46
N PRO A 57 8.46 9.10 -27.62
CA PRO A 57 8.89 8.27 -26.50
C PRO A 57 9.70 9.06 -25.46
N SER A 58 10.46 10.07 -25.87
CA SER A 58 11.34 10.82 -24.95
C SER A 58 10.54 11.65 -23.96
N ALA A 59 9.45 12.29 -24.41
CA ALA A 59 8.52 13.01 -23.54
C ALA A 59 7.79 12.06 -22.58
N ALA A 60 7.38 10.88 -23.05
CA ALA A 60 6.75 9.87 -22.20
C ALA A 60 7.71 9.35 -21.11
N PHE A 61 8.96 9.03 -21.47
CA PHE A 61 9.98 8.57 -20.52
C PHE A 61 10.37 9.66 -19.52
N GLY A 62 10.47 10.93 -19.96
CA GLY A 62 10.74 12.05 -19.06
C GLY A 62 9.67 12.23 -18.00
N ALA A 63 8.39 12.18 -18.40
CA ALA A 63 7.27 12.29 -17.48
C ALA A 63 7.14 11.07 -16.55
N PHE A 64 7.41 9.86 -17.04
CA PHE A 64 7.47 8.65 -16.22
C PHE A 64 8.60 8.72 -15.18
N GLY A 65 9.77 9.24 -15.56
CA GLY A 65 10.89 9.48 -14.65
C GLY A 65 10.53 10.41 -13.50
N SER A 66 9.79 11.50 -13.77
CA SER A 66 9.28 12.40 -12.73
C SER A 66 8.32 11.72 -11.76
N ILE A 67 7.47 10.81 -12.25
CA ILE A 67 6.55 10.03 -11.41
C ILE A 67 7.31 9.08 -10.49
N ILE A 68 8.31 8.38 -11.02
CA ILE A 68 9.17 7.50 -10.22
C ILE A 68 9.91 8.31 -9.15
N LEU A 69 10.54 9.43 -9.53
CA LEU A 69 11.29 10.27 -8.61
C LEU A 69 10.38 10.81 -7.48
N PHE A 70 9.20 11.31 -7.84
CA PHE A 70 8.19 11.72 -6.87
C PHE A 70 7.83 10.56 -5.93
N GLY A 71 7.55 9.37 -6.48
CA GLY A 71 7.22 8.18 -5.70
C GLY A 71 8.30 7.83 -4.70
N PHE A 72 9.58 7.91 -5.09
CA PHE A 72 10.72 7.69 -4.21
C PHE A 72 10.81 8.71 -3.08
N ILE A 73 10.68 10.00 -3.40
CA ILE A 73 10.76 11.07 -2.39
C ILE A 73 9.58 10.97 -1.43
N ALA A 74 8.35 10.91 -1.95
CA ALA A 74 7.14 10.81 -1.15
C ALA A 74 7.13 9.52 -0.32
N GLY A 75 7.49 8.39 -0.91
CA GLY A 75 7.60 7.11 -0.23
C GLY A 75 8.63 7.15 0.90
N THR A 76 9.81 7.75 0.67
CA THR A 76 10.83 7.94 1.71
C THR A 76 10.29 8.75 2.89
N ILE A 77 9.59 9.85 2.63
CA ILE A 77 9.02 10.72 3.67
C ILE A 77 7.95 9.96 4.48
N VAL A 78 7.04 9.25 3.80
CA VAL A 78 5.97 8.49 4.45
C VAL A 78 6.52 7.31 5.24
N TYR A 79 7.50 6.56 4.71
CA TYR A 79 8.14 5.47 5.44
C TYR A 79 8.97 5.97 6.62
N ALA A 80 9.67 7.10 6.49
CA ALA A 80 10.38 7.72 7.60
C ALA A 80 9.42 8.10 8.73
N ALA A 81 8.31 8.79 8.40
CA ALA A 81 7.28 9.12 9.38
C ALA A 81 6.67 7.87 10.03
N SER A 82 6.41 6.82 9.24
CA SER A 82 5.89 5.54 9.74
C SER A 82 6.86 4.85 10.71
N LEU A 83 8.16 4.84 10.40
CA LEU A 83 9.20 4.27 11.26
C LEU A 83 9.33 5.03 12.58
N LEU A 84 9.23 6.36 12.56
CA LEU A 84 9.24 7.18 13.77
C LEU A 84 8.04 6.85 14.65
N ILE A 85 6.85 6.75 14.07
CA ILE A 85 5.61 6.37 14.77
C ILE A 85 5.68 4.95 15.35
N TRP A 86 6.16 3.97 14.58
CA TRP A 86 6.32 2.62 15.09
C TRP A 86 7.34 2.59 16.23
N ARG A 87 8.42 3.35 16.13
CA ARG A 87 9.45 3.38 17.17
C ARG A 87 8.90 3.95 18.46
N THR A 88 8.27 5.13 18.40
CA THR A 88 7.74 5.79 19.60
C THR A 88 6.55 5.03 20.18
N GLY A 89 5.69 4.48 19.33
CA GLY A 89 4.52 3.71 19.77
C GLY A 89 4.82 2.29 20.27
N LEU A 90 5.96 1.69 19.90
CA LEU A 90 6.34 0.33 20.31
C LEU A 90 7.42 0.30 21.39
N VAL A 91 8.36 1.25 21.38
CA VAL A 91 9.51 1.28 22.30
C VAL A 91 9.44 2.47 23.26
N GLY A 92 8.67 3.51 22.93
CA GLY A 92 8.67 4.79 23.64
C GLY A 92 9.76 5.74 23.13
N GLY A 93 9.89 6.88 23.80
CA GLY A 93 10.83 7.95 23.44
C GLY A 93 10.21 9.03 22.54
N GLU A 94 11.01 10.07 22.28
CA GLU A 94 10.58 11.23 21.49
C GLU A 94 10.90 11.01 20.00
N PRO A 95 9.93 11.17 19.08
CA PRO A 95 10.16 10.97 17.65
C PRO A 95 11.27 11.89 17.10
N ALA A 96 11.37 13.10 17.66
CA ALA A 96 12.34 14.11 17.23
C ALA A 96 13.80 13.64 17.39
N SER A 97 14.08 12.83 18.42
CA SER A 97 15.42 12.32 18.69
C SER A 97 15.93 11.32 17.64
N ASP A 98 15.01 10.72 16.88
CA ASP A 98 15.29 9.66 15.93
C ASP A 98 15.07 10.07 14.47
N ILE A 99 14.81 11.35 14.18
CA ILE A 99 14.55 11.85 12.80
C ILE A 99 15.67 11.44 11.84
N GLY A 100 16.94 11.63 12.24
CA GLY A 100 18.09 11.30 11.39
C GLY A 100 18.13 9.82 11.02
N TRP A 101 17.83 8.94 11.98
CA TRP A 101 17.69 7.51 11.72
C TRP A 101 16.45 7.23 10.87
N GLY A 102 15.30 7.82 11.19
CA GLY A 102 14.03 7.60 10.50
C GLY A 102 14.10 7.96 9.01
N LEU A 103 14.75 9.06 8.65
CA LEU A 103 14.97 9.44 7.24
C LEU A 103 15.86 8.45 6.51
N GLY A 104 17.00 8.06 7.10
CA GLY A 104 17.93 7.10 6.49
C GLY A 104 17.32 5.71 6.34
N ALA A 105 16.69 5.21 7.40
CA ALA A 105 16.01 3.92 7.41
C ALA A 105 14.75 3.93 6.51
N GLY A 106 14.03 5.05 6.43
CA GLY A 106 12.89 5.25 5.55
C GLY A 106 13.30 5.18 4.08
N ALA A 107 14.40 5.82 3.70
CA ALA A 107 14.95 5.75 2.35
C ALA A 107 15.40 4.32 2.01
N ALA A 108 16.08 3.64 2.94
CA ALA A 108 16.49 2.26 2.77
C ALA A 108 15.28 1.32 2.59
N LEU A 109 14.23 1.49 3.41
CA LEU A 109 13.01 0.71 3.32
C LEU A 109 12.25 1.00 2.01
N MET A 110 12.20 2.25 1.55
CA MET A 110 11.62 2.61 0.25
C MET A 110 12.35 1.90 -0.90
N LEU A 111 13.68 2.01 -0.93
CA LEU A 111 14.49 1.37 -1.96
C LEU A 111 14.34 -0.15 -1.94
N ALA A 112 14.34 -0.77 -0.77
CA ALA A 112 14.17 -2.21 -0.65
C ALA A 112 12.78 -2.67 -1.07
N ASN A 113 11.71 -1.93 -0.72
CA ASN A 113 10.37 -2.21 -1.25
C ASN A 113 10.32 -2.06 -2.76
N PHE A 114 10.98 -1.05 -3.34
CA PHE A 114 11.06 -0.90 -4.78
C PHE A 114 11.74 -2.09 -5.47
N VAL A 115 12.85 -2.57 -4.91
CA VAL A 115 13.53 -3.78 -5.41
C VAL A 115 12.63 -5.01 -5.30
N VAL A 116 11.92 -5.19 -4.19
CA VAL A 116 10.94 -6.27 -4.02
C VAL A 116 9.82 -6.17 -5.05
N GLN A 117 9.31 -4.97 -5.33
CA GLN A 117 8.26 -4.75 -6.32
C GLN A 117 8.73 -5.08 -7.75
N ILE A 118 9.96 -4.72 -8.11
CA ILE A 118 10.55 -5.13 -9.39
C ILE A 118 10.65 -6.65 -9.48
N ALA A 119 11.18 -7.31 -8.43
CA ALA A 119 11.29 -8.76 -8.40
C ALA A 119 9.93 -9.46 -8.53
N LEU A 120 8.92 -8.98 -7.79
CA LEU A 120 7.55 -9.46 -7.89
C LEU A 120 6.96 -9.26 -9.28
N MET A 121 7.18 -8.10 -9.90
CA MET A 121 6.70 -7.80 -11.24
C MET A 121 7.31 -8.75 -12.28
N ILE A 122 8.62 -9.02 -12.19
CA ILE A 122 9.30 -9.98 -13.07
C ILE A 122 8.70 -11.39 -12.88
N VAL A 123 8.56 -11.86 -11.64
CA VAL A 123 7.96 -13.16 -11.34
C VAL A 123 6.52 -13.22 -11.84
N PHE A 124 5.75 -12.16 -11.67
CA PHE A 124 4.39 -12.05 -12.16
C PHE A 124 4.31 -12.19 -13.68
N TYR A 125 5.18 -11.50 -14.44
CA TYR A 125 5.22 -11.65 -15.90
C TYR A 125 5.62 -13.05 -16.34
N ILE A 126 6.57 -13.69 -15.63
CA ILE A 126 6.96 -15.08 -15.91
C ILE A 126 5.77 -16.02 -15.67
N VAL A 127 5.05 -15.86 -14.55
CA VAL A 127 3.85 -16.66 -14.23
C VAL A 127 2.75 -16.42 -15.26
N LEU A 128 2.47 -15.16 -15.62
CA LEU A 128 1.50 -14.83 -16.67
C LEU A 128 1.87 -15.47 -18.01
N PHE A 129 3.15 -15.43 -18.38
CA PHE A 129 3.63 -16.03 -19.61
C PHE A 129 3.43 -17.56 -19.60
N ILE A 130 3.83 -18.24 -18.53
CA ILE A 130 3.65 -19.70 -18.39
C ILE A 130 2.16 -20.06 -18.41
N VAL A 131 1.34 -19.37 -17.64
CA VAL A 131 -0.12 -19.61 -17.55
C VAL A 131 -0.79 -19.31 -18.89
N GLY A 132 -0.37 -18.27 -19.59
CA GLY A 132 -0.85 -17.93 -20.93
C GLY A 132 -0.50 -19.01 -21.97
N LEU A 133 0.71 -19.55 -21.94
CA LEU A 133 1.10 -20.69 -22.79
C LEU A 133 0.30 -21.96 -22.47
N LEU A 134 0.05 -22.24 -21.19
CA LEU A 134 -0.81 -23.36 -20.78
C LEU A 134 -2.24 -23.16 -21.27
N ALA A 135 -2.79 -21.96 -21.15
CA ALA A 135 -4.12 -21.62 -21.63
C ALA A 135 -4.20 -21.76 -23.17
N LEU A 136 -3.17 -21.33 -23.92
CA LEU A 136 -3.07 -21.57 -25.37
C LEU A 136 -3.08 -23.07 -25.70
N GLY A 137 -2.33 -23.87 -24.94
CA GLY A 137 -2.26 -25.32 -25.15
C GLY A 137 -3.57 -26.05 -24.88
N ILE A 138 -4.35 -25.62 -23.89
CA ILE A 138 -5.60 -26.26 -23.47
C ILE A 138 -6.81 -25.78 -24.29
N PHE A 139 -6.90 -24.47 -24.54
CA PHE A 139 -8.09 -23.85 -25.14
C PHE A 139 -7.90 -23.41 -26.60
N GLY A 140 -6.67 -23.49 -27.13
CA GLY A 140 -6.33 -23.06 -28.48
C GLY A 140 -6.26 -21.53 -28.63
N ALA A 141 -5.57 -21.06 -29.67
CA ALA A 141 -5.39 -19.63 -29.94
C ALA A 141 -6.71 -18.91 -30.28
N SER A 142 -7.65 -19.59 -30.94
CA SER A 142 -8.96 -19.04 -31.30
C SER A 142 -9.87 -18.79 -30.10
N GLY A 143 -9.68 -19.53 -29.00
CA GLY A 143 -10.45 -19.35 -27.76
C GLY A 143 -10.01 -18.14 -26.96
N MET A 144 -8.81 -17.61 -27.19
CA MET A 144 -8.21 -16.52 -26.40
C MET A 144 -8.17 -15.17 -27.11
N SER A 145 -8.87 -15.01 -28.23
CA SER A 145 -8.98 -13.71 -28.88
C SER A 145 -9.86 -12.76 -28.07
N LEU A 146 -9.54 -11.47 -28.09
CA LEU A 146 -10.35 -10.42 -27.46
C LEU A 146 -11.79 -10.42 -28.01
N GLU A 147 -11.92 -10.75 -29.29
CA GLU A 147 -13.18 -10.85 -30.01
C GLU A 147 -14.03 -12.03 -29.52
N SER A 148 -13.40 -13.17 -29.20
CA SER A 148 -14.06 -14.33 -28.58
C SER A 148 -14.62 -13.98 -27.20
N PHE A 149 -13.88 -13.22 -26.38
CA PHE A 149 -14.38 -12.73 -25.10
C PHE A 149 -15.54 -11.72 -25.26
N ALA A 150 -15.42 -10.76 -26.17
CA ALA A 150 -16.40 -9.69 -26.35
C ALA A 150 -17.75 -10.20 -26.91
N THR A 151 -17.71 -11.25 -27.72
CA THR A 151 -18.90 -11.84 -28.35
C THR A 151 -19.51 -12.98 -27.55
N GLY A 152 -18.94 -13.31 -26.38
CA GLY A 152 -19.36 -14.48 -25.58
C GLY A 152 -18.97 -15.83 -26.21
N GLY A 153 -18.11 -15.83 -27.22
CA GLY A 153 -17.54 -17.03 -27.84
C GLY A 153 -16.45 -17.72 -27.00
N ALA A 154 -15.96 -17.06 -25.94
CA ALA A 154 -15.03 -17.66 -25.00
C ALA A 154 -15.69 -18.86 -24.30
N SER A 155 -15.02 -20.02 -24.32
CA SER A 155 -15.57 -21.21 -23.66
C SER A 155 -15.77 -20.94 -22.15
N ALA A 156 -16.84 -21.50 -21.57
CA ALA A 156 -17.09 -21.40 -20.13
C ALA A 156 -15.88 -21.89 -19.29
N GLY A 157 -15.14 -22.87 -19.82
CA GLY A 157 -13.89 -23.36 -19.21
C GLY A 157 -12.78 -22.31 -19.17
N LEU A 158 -12.60 -21.52 -20.23
CA LEU A 158 -11.60 -20.44 -20.26
C LEU A 158 -11.98 -19.29 -19.31
N ILE A 159 -13.27 -18.92 -19.25
CA ILE A 159 -13.76 -17.90 -18.32
C ILE A 159 -13.52 -18.34 -16.87
N LEU A 160 -13.92 -19.57 -16.53
CA LEU A 160 -13.71 -20.12 -15.18
C LEU A 160 -12.22 -20.18 -14.82
N PHE A 161 -11.37 -20.61 -15.76
CA PHE A 161 -9.92 -20.63 -15.58
C PHE A 161 -9.37 -19.22 -15.28
N GLY A 162 -9.79 -18.22 -16.06
CA GLY A 162 -9.38 -16.82 -15.85
C GLY A 162 -9.80 -16.29 -14.47
N VAL A 163 -11.03 -16.57 -14.04
CA VAL A 163 -11.53 -16.18 -12.71
C VAL A 163 -10.72 -16.84 -11.59
N ILE A 164 -10.50 -18.16 -11.64
CA ILE A 164 -9.72 -18.89 -10.63
C ILE A 164 -8.30 -18.33 -10.56
N PHE A 165 -7.67 -18.12 -11.72
CA PHE A 165 -6.31 -17.58 -11.78
C PHE A 165 -6.22 -16.17 -11.21
N TYR A 166 -7.19 -15.30 -11.52
CA TYR A 166 -7.25 -13.94 -10.98
C TYR A 166 -7.44 -13.94 -9.45
N VAL A 167 -8.32 -14.78 -8.93
CA VAL A 167 -8.51 -14.96 -7.47
C VAL A 167 -7.21 -15.46 -6.82
N ALA A 168 -6.53 -16.44 -7.44
CA ALA A 168 -5.27 -16.95 -6.94
C ALA A 168 -4.18 -15.87 -6.87
N LEU A 169 -4.12 -14.98 -7.86
CA LEU A 169 -3.23 -13.83 -7.85
C LEU A 169 -3.52 -12.87 -6.70
N ILE A 170 -4.79 -12.52 -6.48
CA ILE A 170 -5.18 -11.65 -5.36
C ILE A 170 -4.76 -12.27 -4.03
N VAL A 171 -5.08 -13.56 -3.82
CA VAL A 171 -4.71 -14.28 -2.60
C VAL A 171 -3.20 -14.34 -2.43
N PHE A 172 -2.44 -14.56 -3.51
CA PHE A 172 -0.98 -14.56 -3.48
C PHE A 172 -0.42 -13.20 -3.04
N PHE A 173 -0.88 -12.09 -3.60
CA PHE A 173 -0.39 -10.76 -3.21
C PHE A 173 -0.77 -10.41 -1.77
N LEU A 174 -2.01 -10.70 -1.35
CA LEU A 174 -2.43 -10.53 0.05
C LEU A 174 -1.56 -11.33 1.00
N TRP A 175 -1.27 -12.58 0.64
CA TRP A 175 -0.37 -13.44 1.40
C TRP A 175 1.03 -12.85 1.43
N PHE A 176 1.64 -12.58 0.27
CA PHE A 176 3.03 -12.11 0.19
C PHE A 176 3.26 -10.81 0.95
N PHE A 177 2.42 -9.79 0.74
CA PHE A 177 2.55 -8.53 1.50
C PHE A 177 2.15 -8.71 2.96
N GLY A 178 1.22 -9.61 3.27
CA GLY A 178 0.93 -10.05 4.64
C GLY A 178 2.17 -10.57 5.36
N ARG A 179 3.02 -11.34 4.66
CA ARG A 179 4.28 -11.88 5.22
C ARG A 179 5.34 -10.82 5.46
N LEU A 180 5.29 -9.71 4.75
CA LEU A 180 6.22 -8.58 4.90
C LEU A 180 5.67 -7.47 5.81
N THR A 181 4.41 -7.54 6.22
CA THR A 181 3.67 -6.46 6.89
C THR A 181 4.37 -5.93 8.15
N VAL A 182 5.03 -6.78 8.95
CA VAL A 182 5.69 -6.34 10.19
C VAL A 182 7.15 -5.92 10.04
N ALA A 183 7.68 -5.84 8.81
CA ALA A 183 9.08 -5.48 8.59
C ALA A 183 9.40 -4.06 9.09
N GLY A 184 8.50 -3.11 8.85
CA GLY A 184 8.61 -1.75 9.37
C GLY A 184 8.68 -1.68 10.91
N PRO A 185 7.70 -2.26 11.63
CA PRO A 185 7.76 -2.42 13.09
C PRO A 185 9.05 -3.08 13.58
N VAL A 186 9.53 -4.15 12.92
CA VAL A 186 10.79 -4.83 13.28
C VAL A 186 11.99 -3.89 13.14
N MET A 187 12.08 -3.10 12.05
CA MET A 187 13.14 -2.10 11.90
C MET A 187 13.07 -1.06 13.01
N ALA A 188 11.87 -0.59 13.35
CA ALA A 188 11.65 0.45 14.35
C ALA A 188 12.04 0.02 15.76
N VAL A 189 11.63 -1.19 16.16
CA VAL A 189 11.97 -1.75 17.48
C VAL A 189 13.48 -1.95 17.61
N ASN A 190 14.12 -2.53 16.58
CA ASN A 190 15.54 -2.83 16.62
C ASN A 190 16.45 -1.65 16.26
N ARG A 191 15.89 -0.48 15.94
CA ARG A 191 16.61 0.68 15.38
C ARG A 191 17.51 0.28 14.19
N SER A 192 17.05 -0.64 13.36
CA SER A 192 17.81 -1.17 12.23
C SER A 192 17.58 -0.35 10.98
N SER A 193 18.65 -0.09 10.23
CA SER A 193 18.60 0.51 8.89
C SER A 193 18.68 -0.53 7.76
N ASN A 194 18.72 -1.82 8.09
CA ASN A 194 18.79 -2.90 7.10
C ASN A 194 17.40 -3.53 6.85
N PRO A 195 16.71 -3.15 5.76
CA PRO A 195 15.35 -3.62 5.48
C PRO A 195 15.29 -5.11 5.11
N PHE A 196 16.33 -5.67 4.48
CA PHE A 196 16.31 -7.09 4.08
C PHE A 196 16.36 -8.03 5.28
N SER A 197 17.11 -7.66 6.32
CA SER A 197 17.09 -8.38 7.59
C SER A 197 15.70 -8.34 8.24
N ALA A 198 15.01 -7.19 8.14
CA ALA A 198 13.66 -7.03 8.65
C ALA A 198 12.61 -7.78 7.81
N PHE A 199 12.79 -7.90 6.49
CA PHE A 199 11.94 -8.75 5.66
C PHE A 199 12.06 -10.23 6.04
N ALA A 200 13.29 -10.72 6.23
CA ALA A 200 13.51 -12.09 6.67
C ALA A 200 12.88 -12.37 8.04
N GLU A 201 13.03 -11.44 8.98
CA GLU A 201 12.43 -11.56 10.31
C GLU A 201 10.90 -11.44 10.28
N SER A 202 10.36 -10.52 9.48
CA SER A 202 8.92 -10.38 9.24
C SER A 202 8.33 -11.68 8.68
N TRP A 203 9.03 -12.30 7.74
CA TRP A 203 8.68 -13.61 7.18
C TRP A 203 8.69 -14.70 8.27
N ARG A 204 9.69 -14.71 9.15
CA ARG A 204 9.76 -15.68 10.25
C ARG A 204 8.60 -15.49 11.23
N LEU A 205 8.38 -14.27 11.70
CA LEU A 205 7.38 -13.93 12.72
C LEU A 205 5.95 -14.21 12.26
N THR A 206 5.63 -13.90 11.00
CA THR A 206 4.26 -14.05 10.48
C THR A 206 3.89 -15.49 10.12
N SER A 207 4.78 -16.48 10.27
CA SER A 207 4.62 -17.83 9.68
C SER A 207 3.50 -18.65 10.32
N ALA A 208 3.36 -18.55 11.64
CA ALA A 208 2.30 -19.24 12.38
C ALA A 208 0.90 -18.67 12.12
N SER A 209 0.82 -17.40 11.70
CA SER A 209 -0.43 -16.62 11.58
C SER A 209 -0.71 -16.12 10.16
N GLN A 210 0.00 -16.65 9.14
CA GLN A 210 -0.03 -16.13 7.77
C GLN A 210 -1.45 -16.00 7.20
N TRP A 211 -2.31 -17.02 7.37
CA TRP A 211 -3.68 -16.99 6.87
C TRP A 211 -4.61 -16.11 7.70
N THR A 212 -4.36 -16.00 9.02
CA THR A 212 -5.07 -15.03 9.86
C THR A 212 -4.74 -13.60 9.43
N ILE A 213 -3.47 -13.31 9.11
CA ILE A 213 -3.04 -12.00 8.59
C ILE A 213 -3.70 -11.71 7.24
N VAL A 214 -3.79 -12.69 6.34
CA VAL A 214 -4.53 -12.57 5.08
C VAL A 214 -5.99 -12.24 5.34
N GLY A 215 -6.67 -12.98 6.22
CA GLY A 215 -8.06 -12.72 6.59
C GLY A 215 -8.27 -11.33 7.20
N PHE A 216 -7.40 -10.92 8.11
CA PHE A 216 -7.42 -9.58 8.70
C PHE A 216 -7.24 -8.48 7.64
N ASN A 217 -6.21 -8.59 6.79
CA ASN A 217 -5.95 -7.61 5.73
C ASN A 217 -7.11 -7.54 4.73
N PHE A 218 -7.72 -8.68 4.40
CA PHE A 218 -8.91 -8.72 3.55
C PHE A 218 -10.09 -7.97 4.18
N LEU A 219 -10.36 -8.18 5.46
CA LEU A 219 -11.41 -7.44 6.17
C LEU A 219 -11.12 -5.94 6.23
N MET A 220 -9.85 -5.54 6.44
CA MET A 220 -9.45 -4.13 6.41
C MET A 220 -9.63 -3.52 5.01
N ILE A 221 -9.34 -4.26 3.95
CA ILE A 221 -9.61 -3.83 2.56
C ILE A 221 -11.11 -3.62 2.34
N LEU A 222 -11.96 -4.54 2.82
CA LEU A 222 -13.41 -4.37 2.73
C LEU A 222 -13.88 -3.13 3.52
N LEU A 223 -13.31 -2.89 4.70
CA LEU A 223 -13.61 -1.70 5.50
C LEU A 223 -13.19 -0.42 4.78
N PHE A 224 -12.01 -0.40 4.16
CA PHE A 224 -11.57 0.74 3.34
C PHE A 224 -12.44 0.92 2.09
N LEU A 225 -12.88 -0.17 1.44
CA LEU A 225 -13.78 -0.10 0.29
C LEU A 225 -15.10 0.56 0.70
N VAL A 226 -15.69 0.14 1.82
CA VAL A 226 -16.92 0.75 2.37
C VAL A 226 -16.68 2.22 2.73
N PHE A 227 -15.56 2.54 3.36
CA PHE A 227 -15.18 3.92 3.68
C PHE A 227 -15.08 4.78 2.41
N PHE A 228 -14.35 4.33 1.39
CA PHE A 228 -14.21 5.03 0.13
C PHE A 228 -15.55 5.17 -0.60
N PHE A 229 -16.39 4.14 -0.59
CA PHE A 229 -17.74 4.21 -1.14
C PHE A 229 -18.57 5.33 -0.48
N ILE A 230 -18.60 5.38 0.85
CA ILE A 230 -19.32 6.43 1.60
C ILE A 230 -18.73 7.81 1.31
N VAL A 231 -17.40 7.94 1.39
CA VAL A 231 -16.70 9.20 1.10
C VAL A 231 -16.98 9.68 -0.32
N SER A 232 -16.97 8.78 -1.32
CA SER A 232 -17.31 9.12 -2.70
C SER A 232 -18.77 9.53 -2.87
N MET A 233 -19.71 8.98 -2.10
CA MET A 233 -21.10 9.46 -2.11
C MET A 233 -21.24 10.86 -1.51
N VAL A 234 -20.52 11.14 -0.42
CA VAL A 234 -20.58 12.43 0.28
C VAL A 234 -19.87 13.54 -0.51
N PHE A 235 -18.70 13.22 -1.06
CA PHE A 235 -17.79 14.20 -1.65
C PHE A 235 -17.65 14.10 -3.17
N GLY A 236 -18.30 13.13 -3.83
CA GLY A 236 -18.21 12.94 -5.29
C GLY A 236 -18.68 14.15 -6.09
N GLY A 237 -19.75 14.81 -5.63
CA GLY A 237 -20.24 16.06 -6.24
C GLY A 237 -19.32 17.26 -6.02
N VAL A 238 -18.58 17.29 -4.90
CA VAL A 238 -17.60 18.33 -4.59
C VAL A 238 -16.35 18.15 -5.46
N ALA A 239 -15.87 16.91 -5.60
CA ALA A 239 -14.72 16.60 -6.44
C ALA A 239 -14.94 16.96 -7.92
N SER A 240 -16.13 16.69 -8.47
CA SER A 240 -16.45 17.05 -9.86
C SER A 240 -16.46 18.55 -10.11
N ALA A 241 -16.81 19.36 -9.11
CA ALA A 241 -16.85 20.82 -9.24
C ALA A 241 -15.46 21.48 -9.22
N MET A 242 -14.42 20.75 -8.76
CA MET A 242 -13.07 21.26 -8.53
C MET A 242 -12.06 20.89 -9.63
N MET A 243 -12.46 20.00 -10.56
CA MET A 243 -11.62 19.54 -11.68
C MET A 243 -11.75 20.40 -12.94
N THR A 244 -12.23 21.64 -12.83
CA THR A 244 -12.32 22.54 -13.99
C THR A 244 -10.91 23.02 -14.40
N PRO A 245 -10.59 23.10 -15.70
CA PRO A 245 -9.25 23.52 -16.18
C PRO A 245 -8.81 24.91 -15.70
N ASP A 246 -9.77 25.78 -15.34
CA ASP A 246 -9.54 27.16 -14.87
C ASP A 246 -9.53 27.28 -13.33
N ALA A 247 -9.47 26.16 -12.62
CA ALA A 247 -9.40 26.07 -11.17
C ALA A 247 -8.19 26.84 -10.61
N GLY A 248 -8.40 28.09 -10.21
CA GLY A 248 -7.41 28.93 -9.55
C GLY A 248 -6.93 28.36 -8.20
N MET A 249 -6.06 29.11 -7.50
CA MET A 249 -5.45 28.71 -6.22
C MET A 249 -6.46 28.24 -5.14
N GLY A 250 -7.70 28.75 -5.16
CA GLY A 250 -8.77 28.30 -4.25
C GLY A 250 -9.23 26.86 -4.48
N ALA A 251 -9.32 26.42 -5.73
CA ALA A 251 -9.66 25.04 -6.07
C ALA A 251 -8.51 24.07 -5.73
N MET A 252 -7.26 24.52 -5.85
CA MET A 252 -6.09 23.78 -5.37
C MET A 252 -6.12 23.57 -3.86
N ILE A 253 -6.36 24.63 -3.08
CA ILE A 253 -6.45 24.54 -1.61
C ILE A 253 -7.58 23.59 -1.21
N GLY A 254 -8.75 23.72 -1.86
CA GLY A 254 -9.85 22.83 -1.60
C GLY A 254 -9.54 21.37 -1.96
N ALA A 255 -8.87 21.11 -3.09
CA ALA A 255 -8.51 19.75 -3.50
C ALA A 255 -7.49 19.13 -2.54
N LEU A 256 -6.57 19.94 -2.02
CA LEU A 256 -5.62 19.53 -0.97
C LEU A 256 -6.36 19.18 0.33
N ILE A 257 -7.28 20.03 0.79
CA ILE A 257 -8.07 19.76 2.00
C ILE A 257 -8.88 18.47 1.82
N MET A 258 -9.52 18.31 0.67
CA MET A 258 -10.27 17.09 0.34
C MET A 258 -9.38 15.85 0.34
N ALA A 259 -8.20 15.92 -0.29
CA ALA A 259 -7.23 14.85 -0.25
C ALA A 259 -6.82 14.52 1.19
N LEU A 260 -6.54 15.52 2.04
CA LEU A 260 -6.16 15.29 3.43
C LEU A 260 -7.28 14.63 4.25
N VAL A 261 -8.52 15.10 4.11
CA VAL A 261 -9.68 14.53 4.82
C VAL A 261 -9.87 13.05 4.47
N ILE A 262 -9.57 12.65 3.24
CA ILE A 262 -9.73 11.27 2.78
C ILE A 262 -8.50 10.41 3.10
N TYR A 263 -7.31 10.89 2.77
CA TYR A 263 -6.07 10.10 2.85
C TYR A 263 -5.52 10.00 4.27
N VAL A 264 -5.65 11.04 5.10
CA VAL A 264 -5.08 11.01 6.46
C VAL A 264 -5.68 9.85 7.28
N PRO A 265 -7.01 9.67 7.40
CA PRO A 265 -7.58 8.53 8.13
C PRO A 265 -7.07 7.17 7.63
N VAL A 266 -7.00 7.00 6.31
CA VAL A 266 -6.54 5.76 5.68
C VAL A 266 -5.08 5.47 6.02
N VAL A 267 -4.21 6.48 5.92
CA VAL A 267 -2.78 6.34 6.26
C VAL A 267 -2.60 6.04 7.75
N LEU A 268 -3.33 6.72 8.63
CA LEU A 268 -3.24 6.47 10.08
C LEU A 268 -3.59 5.00 10.42
N VAL A 269 -4.68 4.48 9.85
CA VAL A 269 -5.07 3.08 10.05
C VAL A 269 -4.06 2.13 9.40
N SER A 270 -3.62 2.43 8.18
CA SER A 270 -2.65 1.59 7.43
C SER A 270 -1.30 1.48 8.13
N VAL A 271 -0.84 2.53 8.83
CA VAL A 271 0.38 2.48 9.65
C VAL A 271 0.13 1.75 10.97
N SER A 272 -1.08 1.83 11.53
CA SER A 272 -1.42 1.12 12.77
C SER A 272 -1.53 -0.40 12.58
N MET A 273 -1.97 -0.85 11.41
CA MET A 273 -2.16 -2.28 11.10
C MET A 273 -0.87 -3.12 11.32
N PRO A 274 0.30 -2.76 10.73
CA PRO A 274 1.56 -3.42 11.03
C PRO A 274 1.93 -3.47 12.51
N ALA A 275 1.70 -2.38 13.24
CA ALA A 275 2.02 -2.31 14.67
C ALA A 275 1.12 -3.23 15.50
N GLY A 276 -0.18 -3.27 15.17
CA GLY A 276 -1.14 -4.16 15.81
C GLY A 276 -0.79 -5.63 15.58
N ILE A 277 -0.54 -6.01 14.32
CA ILE A 277 -0.09 -7.38 13.97
C ILE A 277 1.21 -7.71 14.70
N TYR A 278 2.19 -6.80 14.73
CA TYR A 278 3.45 -7.00 15.42
C TYR A 278 3.27 -7.24 16.92
N ARG A 279 2.40 -6.50 17.61
CA ARG A 279 2.11 -6.72 19.03
C ARG A 279 1.48 -8.08 19.29
N CYS A 280 0.57 -8.53 18.43
CA CYS A 280 -0.07 -9.84 18.59
C CYS A 280 0.88 -11.03 18.40
N ILE A 281 1.92 -10.90 17.56
CA ILE A 281 2.82 -12.01 17.22
C ILE A 281 4.23 -11.89 17.82
N GLY A 282 4.63 -10.68 18.21
CA GLY A 282 5.98 -10.32 18.67
C GLY A 282 6.12 -10.13 20.18
N VAL A 283 5.02 -9.88 20.91
CA VAL A 283 5.02 -9.71 22.38
C VAL A 283 3.97 -10.65 22.97
N GLN A 284 4.22 -11.22 24.15
CA GLN A 284 3.30 -12.15 24.82
C GLN A 284 1.90 -11.51 24.93
N GLY A 285 0.90 -12.19 24.35
CA GLY A 285 -0.43 -11.64 24.09
C GLY A 285 -1.17 -11.18 25.33
N SER A 286 -1.79 -10.00 25.24
CA SER A 286 -2.86 -9.54 26.13
C SER A 286 -4.11 -10.44 25.93
N PRO A 287 -4.97 -10.63 26.95
CA PRO A 287 -6.15 -11.50 26.84
C PRO A 287 -7.14 -10.97 25.79
N ASP A 288 -7.65 -11.87 24.95
CA ASP A 288 -8.62 -11.58 23.89
C ASP A 288 -9.93 -11.00 24.49
N VAL A 289 -10.46 -9.93 23.89
CA VAL A 289 -11.75 -9.30 24.30
C VAL A 289 -12.96 -10.13 23.84
N PHE A 290 -12.72 -11.12 22.97
CA PHE A 290 -13.76 -11.99 22.38
C PHE A 290 -13.48 -13.49 22.57
N ALA A 291 -12.63 -13.87 23.53
CA ALA A 291 -12.43 -15.27 23.92
C ALA A 291 -13.54 -15.74 24.87
#